data_AF-A0A060C2L4-F1
#
_entry.id   AF-A0A060C2L4-F1
#
_cell.length_a   1.000
_cell.length_b   1.000
_cell.length_c   1.000
_cell.angle_alpha   90.00
_cell.angle_beta   90.00
_cell.angle_gamma   90.00
#
_symmetry.space_group_name_H-M   'P 1'
#
loop_
_entity.id
_entity.type
_entity.pdbx_description
1 polymer ?
#
loop_
_entity_poly.entity_id
_entity_poly.type
_entity_poly.pdbx_seq_one_letter_code
_entity_poly.pdbx_strand_id
1 'polypeptide(L)'
;VPLRDLRQAAIAIASVLARSRNTGRVAVLHAHDWHAALAVYYAKALASSVRGIPCVYTIHNLAFQGQERASTTPYLDIAWDAFHSIFEDHGTLNLMRGALIASDRITTVSPTYAHEIRTARYGHGLDGVLRWLSPKLRGITNGVDVHSWNP
;
A
#
# COMPACT_ATOMS: atom_id res chain seq x y z
N VAL A 1 10.55 1.55 -16.61
CA VAL A 1 10.64 0.13 -16.18
C VAL A 1 9.66 -0.65 -17.03
N PRO A 2 10.02 -1.78 -17.66
CA PRO A 2 9.08 -2.45 -18.57
C PRO A 2 7.94 -3.07 -17.75
N LEU A 3 6.73 -2.97 -18.29
CA LEU A 3 5.41 -3.41 -17.76
C LEU A 3 5.30 -4.89 -17.29
N ARG A 4 6.42 -5.63 -17.25
CA ARG A 4 6.48 -7.03 -16.79
C ARG A 4 6.27 -7.19 -15.27
N ASP A 5 6.57 -6.18 -14.45
CA ASP A 5 6.44 -6.27 -12.99
C ASP A 5 5.02 -6.02 -12.46
N LEU A 6 4.13 -5.42 -13.26
CA LEU A 6 2.75 -5.18 -12.85
C LEU A 6 1.89 -6.45 -12.83
N ARG A 7 2.36 -7.51 -13.51
CA ARG A 7 1.83 -8.88 -13.40
C ARG A 7 2.03 -9.45 -11.98
N GLN A 8 2.96 -8.93 -11.18
CA GLN A 8 3.16 -9.34 -9.79
C GLN A 8 1.97 -8.98 -8.89
N ALA A 9 1.22 -7.92 -9.19
CA ALA A 9 0.07 -7.50 -8.39
C ALA A 9 -1.12 -8.49 -8.50
N ALA A 10 -1.40 -8.98 -9.71
CA ALA A 10 -2.35 -10.06 -9.94
C ALA A 10 -1.88 -11.37 -9.31
N ILE A 11 -0.57 -11.67 -9.38
CA ILE A 11 0.04 -12.83 -8.72
C ILE A 11 -0.08 -12.74 -7.20
N ALA A 12 0.11 -11.57 -6.57
CA ALA A 12 0.04 -11.41 -5.11
C ALA A 12 -1.36 -11.77 -4.57
N ILE A 13 -2.43 -11.34 -5.23
CA ILE A 13 -3.79 -11.69 -4.81
C ILE A 13 -4.17 -13.12 -5.18
N ALA A 14 -3.79 -13.59 -6.37
CA ALA A 14 -3.95 -14.99 -6.72
C ALA A 14 -3.21 -15.90 -5.72
N SER A 15 -2.05 -15.47 -5.20
CA SER A 15 -1.28 -16.18 -4.17
C SER A 15 -1.95 -16.14 -2.81
N VAL A 16 -2.48 -14.99 -2.39
CA VAL A 16 -3.27 -14.86 -1.14
C VAL A 16 -4.52 -15.75 -1.21
N LEU A 17 -5.22 -15.76 -2.36
CA LEU A 17 -6.40 -16.60 -2.60
C LEU A 17 -6.08 -18.09 -2.70
N ALA A 18 -4.99 -18.45 -3.37
CA ALA A 18 -4.55 -19.85 -3.52
C ALA A 18 -4.05 -20.42 -2.19
N ARG A 19 -3.33 -19.63 -1.39
CA ARG A 19 -2.86 -20.07 -0.06
C ARG A 19 -3.99 -20.13 0.97
N SER A 20 -4.98 -19.23 0.90
CA SER A 20 -6.19 -19.29 1.75
C SER A 20 -6.90 -20.66 1.68
N ARG A 21 -6.88 -21.35 0.53
CA ARG A 21 -7.43 -22.71 0.39
C ARG A 21 -6.66 -23.76 1.21
N ASN A 22 -5.38 -23.55 1.49
CA ASN A 22 -4.49 -24.48 2.21
C ASN A 22 -4.13 -24.01 3.64
N THR A 23 -4.35 -22.74 3.99
CA THR A 23 -3.95 -22.15 5.28
C THR A 23 -5.14 -21.69 6.14
N GLY A 24 -6.37 -21.93 5.70
CA GLY A 24 -7.57 -21.40 6.33
C GLY A 24 -7.86 -19.95 5.95
N ARG A 25 -8.96 -19.40 6.49
CA ARG A 25 -9.44 -18.05 6.16
C ARG A 25 -8.40 -16.99 6.55
N VAL A 26 -7.98 -16.19 5.58
CA VAL A 26 -7.09 -15.03 5.81
C VAL A 26 -7.78 -14.00 6.70
N ALA A 27 -7.15 -13.68 7.84
CA ALA A 27 -7.68 -12.73 8.81
C ALA A 27 -7.28 -11.28 8.52
N VAL A 28 -6.09 -11.05 7.97
CA VAL A 28 -5.56 -9.72 7.65
C VAL A 28 -4.64 -9.80 6.44
N LEU A 29 -4.69 -8.78 5.58
CA LEU A 29 -3.70 -8.54 4.54
C LEU A 29 -2.78 -7.41 4.99
N HIS A 30 -1.51 -7.71 5.22
CA HIS A 30 -0.51 -6.71 5.63
C HIS A 30 0.47 -6.49 4.49
N ALA A 31 0.36 -5.33 3.83
CA ALA A 31 1.19 -4.95 2.69
C ALA A 31 2.26 -3.93 3.12
N HIS A 32 3.46 -4.07 2.56
CA HIS A 32 4.60 -3.22 2.87
C HIS A 32 5.09 -2.52 1.60
N ASP A 33 5.09 -1.19 1.64
CA ASP A 33 5.50 -0.28 0.57
C ASP A 33 4.79 -0.49 -0.79
N TRP A 34 5.18 0.34 -1.76
CA TRP A 34 4.53 0.44 -3.06
C TRP A 34 4.52 -0.87 -3.84
N HIS A 35 5.51 -1.74 -3.64
CA HIS A 35 5.59 -3.05 -4.28
C HIS A 35 4.35 -3.92 -4.03
N ALA A 36 3.74 -3.81 -2.84
CA ALA A 36 2.56 -4.57 -2.44
C ALA A 36 1.25 -3.74 -2.47
N ALA A 37 1.32 -2.47 -2.88
CA ALA A 37 0.20 -1.53 -2.78
C ALA A 37 -1.06 -1.98 -3.53
N LEU A 38 -0.91 -2.54 -4.73
CA LEU A 38 -2.03 -3.02 -5.55
C LEU A 38 -2.79 -4.19 -4.90
N ALA A 39 -2.12 -4.99 -4.05
CA ALA A 39 -2.79 -6.05 -3.31
C ALA A 39 -3.86 -5.49 -2.35
N VAL A 40 -3.63 -4.32 -1.76
CA VAL A 40 -4.61 -3.62 -0.91
C VAL A 40 -5.80 -3.17 -1.75
N TYR A 41 -5.53 -2.48 -2.87
CA TYR A 41 -6.59 -1.95 -3.73
C TYR A 41 -7.50 -3.05 -4.27
N TYR A 42 -6.94 -4.09 -4.88
CA TYR A 42 -7.73 -5.15 -5.47
C TYR A 42 -8.48 -5.99 -4.42
N ALA A 43 -7.94 -6.17 -3.21
CA ALA A 43 -8.67 -6.84 -2.11
C ALA A 43 -9.91 -6.05 -1.68
N LYS A 44 -9.89 -4.72 -1.80
CA LYS A 44 -11.03 -3.84 -1.49
C LYS A 44 -11.97 -3.63 -2.68
N ALA A 45 -11.44 -3.45 -3.88
CA ALA A 45 -12.18 -3.01 -5.05
C ALA A 45 -12.70 -4.16 -5.93
N LEU A 46 -11.87 -5.18 -6.19
CA LEU A 46 -12.11 -6.12 -7.29
C LEU A 46 -12.48 -7.54 -6.84
N ALA A 47 -11.72 -8.12 -5.91
CA ALA A 47 -11.79 -9.56 -5.66
C ALA A 47 -12.87 -9.92 -4.63
N SER A 48 -14.01 -10.43 -5.12
CA SER A 48 -15.16 -10.83 -4.29
C SER A 48 -14.80 -11.86 -3.19
N SER A 49 -13.85 -12.75 -3.46
CA SER A 49 -13.40 -13.82 -2.55
C SER A 49 -12.53 -13.33 -1.38
N VAL A 50 -11.94 -12.14 -1.47
CA VAL A 50 -11.17 -11.48 -0.40
C VAL A 50 -11.79 -10.15 0.03
N ARG A 51 -12.97 -9.82 -0.51
CA ARG A 51 -13.72 -8.63 -0.14
C ARG A 51 -14.05 -8.70 1.35
N GLY A 52 -13.69 -7.63 2.06
CA GLY A 52 -13.92 -7.52 3.50
C GLY A 52 -12.77 -8.00 4.38
N ILE A 53 -11.65 -8.49 3.81
CA ILE A 53 -10.44 -8.71 4.60
C ILE A 53 -9.90 -7.35 5.10
N PRO A 54 -9.65 -7.20 6.42
CA PRO A 54 -8.92 -6.05 6.95
C PRO A 54 -7.52 -5.92 6.33
N CYS A 55 -7.17 -4.72 5.92
CA CYS A 55 -5.91 -4.41 5.25
C CYS A 55 -5.10 -3.41 6.07
N VAL A 56 -3.84 -3.76 6.36
CA VAL A 56 -2.83 -2.90 6.97
C VAL A 56 -1.78 -2.57 5.92
N TYR A 57 -1.40 -1.30 5.80
CA TYR A 57 -0.35 -0.86 4.89
C TYR A 57 0.79 -0.17 5.64
N THR A 58 2.02 -0.65 5.47
CA THR A 58 3.21 -0.08 6.11
C THR A 58 4.05 0.73 5.13
N ILE A 59 4.42 1.94 5.56
CA ILE A 59 5.37 2.81 4.86
C ILE A 59 6.74 2.68 5.54
N HIS A 60 7.76 2.23 4.83
CA HIS A 60 9.15 2.29 5.32
C HIS A 60 9.89 3.51 4.81
N ASN A 61 9.56 3.97 3.60
CA ASN A 61 10.15 5.17 3.04
C ASN A 61 9.20 5.86 2.06
N LEU A 62 8.70 7.01 2.47
CA LEU A 62 7.74 7.81 1.71
C LEU A 62 8.32 8.41 0.41
N ALA A 63 9.64 8.48 0.26
CA ALA A 63 10.25 8.94 -0.99
C ALA A 63 10.05 7.95 -2.15
N PHE A 64 9.77 6.67 -1.86
CA PHE A 64 9.56 5.63 -2.87
C PHE A 64 8.08 5.23 -2.94
N GLN A 65 7.36 5.79 -3.90
CA GLN A 65 5.89 5.73 -3.92
C GLN A 65 5.31 4.83 -5.03
N GLY A 66 6.15 4.32 -5.94
CA GLY A 66 5.69 3.60 -7.12
C GLY A 66 4.85 4.49 -8.04
N GLN A 67 5.40 5.66 -8.39
CA GLN A 67 4.76 6.59 -9.34
C GLN A 67 4.97 6.13 -10.79
N GLU A 68 3.90 6.15 -11.57
CA GLU A 68 3.87 5.75 -12.98
C GLU A 68 3.05 6.74 -13.82
N ARG A 69 3.13 6.63 -15.14
CA ARG A 69 2.29 7.44 -16.04
C ARG A 69 0.81 7.07 -15.86
N ALA A 70 -0.09 8.05 -15.96
CA ALA A 70 -1.55 7.80 -15.93
C ALA A 70 -2.00 6.78 -16.98
N SER A 71 -1.34 6.72 -18.13
CA SER A 71 -1.58 5.73 -19.19
C SER A 71 -1.33 4.28 -18.77
N THR A 72 -0.70 4.05 -17.61
CA THR A 72 -0.44 2.71 -17.06
C THR A 72 -1.69 2.11 -16.42
N THR A 73 -2.65 2.96 -16.01
CA THR A 73 -3.90 2.61 -15.33
C THR A 73 -4.66 1.43 -15.97
N PRO A 74 -4.88 1.36 -17.31
CA PRO A 74 -5.62 0.25 -17.92
C PRO A 74 -4.88 -1.10 -17.85
N TYR A 75 -3.54 -1.09 -17.81
CA TYR A 75 -2.74 -2.32 -17.69
C TYR A 75 -2.75 -2.90 -16.27
N LEU A 76 -3.39 -2.18 -15.34
CA LEU A 76 -3.47 -2.50 -13.92
C LEU A 76 -4.89 -2.79 -13.46
N ASP A 77 -5.86 -2.92 -14.36
CA ASP A 77 -7.27 -3.10 -13.98
C ASP A 77 -7.76 -2.01 -12.99
N ILE A 78 -7.20 -0.80 -13.10
CA ILE A 78 -7.64 0.38 -12.36
C ILE A 78 -8.61 1.14 -13.27
N ALA A 79 -9.86 1.33 -12.81
CA ALA A 79 -10.82 2.16 -13.53
C ALA A 79 -10.38 3.63 -13.49
N TRP A 80 -10.68 4.42 -14.51
CA TRP A 80 -10.33 5.86 -14.54
C TRP A 80 -10.93 6.64 -13.37
N ASP A 81 -12.14 6.28 -12.93
CA ASP A 81 -12.74 6.89 -11.73
C ASP A 81 -11.92 6.60 -10.47
N ALA A 82 -11.38 5.37 -10.34
CA ALA A 82 -10.48 5.00 -9.27
C ALA A 82 -9.13 5.71 -9.41
N PHE A 83 -8.60 5.86 -10.63
CA PHE A 83 -7.42 6.67 -10.87
C PHE A 83 -7.61 8.09 -10.30
N HIS A 84 -8.64 8.81 -10.73
CA HIS A 84 -8.88 10.20 -10.31
C HIS A 84 -9.17 10.35 -8.81
N SER A 85 -9.91 9.42 -8.21
CA SER A 85 -10.30 9.52 -6.80
C SER A 85 -9.24 8.98 -5.83
N ILE A 86 -8.52 7.92 -6.20
CA ILE A 86 -7.71 7.12 -5.27
C ILE A 86 -6.22 7.19 -5.58
N PHE A 87 -5.80 7.19 -6.84
CA PHE A 87 -4.38 7.05 -7.19
C PHE A 87 -3.72 8.32 -7.72
N GLU A 88 -4.50 9.26 -8.25
CA GLU A 88 -3.97 10.41 -8.96
C GLU A 88 -3.21 11.34 -8.01
N ASP A 89 -2.02 11.72 -8.47
CA ASP A 89 -1.12 12.64 -7.80
C ASP A 89 -0.38 13.46 -8.87
N HIS A 90 -0.80 14.70 -9.04
CA HIS A 90 -0.22 15.65 -10.01
C HIS A 90 -0.18 15.10 -11.46
N GLY A 91 -1.26 14.44 -11.89
CA GLY A 91 -1.42 13.84 -13.22
C GLY A 91 -0.72 12.49 -13.40
N THR A 92 -0.10 11.95 -12.35
CA THR A 92 0.56 10.64 -12.35
C THR A 92 -0.21 9.61 -11.55
N LEU A 93 0.02 8.32 -11.84
CA LEU A 93 -0.50 7.21 -11.07
C LEU A 93 0.42 6.98 -9.87
N ASN A 94 -0.08 7.11 -8.65
CA ASN A 94 0.68 6.87 -7.43
C ASN A 94 0.15 5.65 -6.68
N LEU A 95 0.88 4.52 -6.78
CA LEU A 95 0.44 3.25 -6.18
C LEU A 95 0.37 3.32 -4.66
N MET A 96 1.35 3.97 -4.01
CA MET A 96 1.33 4.16 -2.57
C MET A 96 0.11 4.97 -2.13
N ARG A 97 -0.22 6.09 -2.80
CA ARG A 97 -1.44 6.87 -2.50
C ARG A 97 -2.68 5.99 -2.54
N GLY A 98 -2.79 5.13 -3.54
CA GLY A 98 -3.93 4.22 -3.65
C GLY A 98 -4.05 3.25 -2.48
N ALA A 99 -2.93 2.63 -2.05
CA ALA A 99 -2.93 1.76 -0.87
C ALA A 99 -3.17 2.51 0.45
N LEU A 100 -2.65 3.74 0.57
CA LEU A 100 -2.93 4.60 1.70
C LEU A 100 -4.42 4.85 1.81
N ILE A 101 -5.11 5.21 0.73
CA ILE A 101 -6.55 5.47 0.77
C ILE A 101 -7.35 4.20 1.02
N ALA A 102 -7.03 3.08 0.36
CA ALA A 102 -7.80 1.84 0.43
C ALA A 102 -7.62 1.03 1.74
N SER A 103 -6.50 1.18 2.45
CA SER A 103 -6.22 0.43 3.68
C SER A 103 -7.09 0.85 4.87
N ASP A 104 -7.37 -0.09 5.78
CA ASP A 104 -8.10 0.19 7.03
C ASP A 104 -7.18 0.79 8.10
N ARG A 105 -5.89 0.40 8.10
CA ARG A 105 -4.85 0.92 8.98
C ARG A 105 -3.57 1.18 8.21
N ILE A 106 -2.87 2.24 8.61
CA ILE A 106 -1.55 2.58 8.09
C ILE A 106 -0.55 2.50 9.24
N THR A 107 0.59 1.85 9.00
CA THR A 107 1.71 1.90 9.92
C THR A 107 2.96 2.48 9.28
N THR A 108 3.90 2.92 10.09
CA THR A 108 5.22 3.35 9.63
C THR A 108 6.26 3.11 10.71
N VAL A 109 7.54 3.30 10.39
CA VAL A 109 8.67 2.73 11.14
C VAL A 109 9.01 3.39 12.48
N SER A 110 8.30 4.47 12.86
CA SER A 110 8.38 5.05 14.20
C SER A 110 7.27 6.08 14.45
N PRO A 111 6.93 6.38 15.73
CA PRO A 111 6.01 7.48 16.07
C PRO A 111 6.49 8.84 15.56
N THR A 112 7.80 9.10 15.61
CA THR A 112 8.40 10.34 15.08
C THR A 112 8.20 10.43 13.57
N TYR A 113 8.50 9.36 12.85
CA TYR A 113 8.34 9.35 11.40
C TYR A 113 6.87 9.52 10.99
N ALA A 114 5.93 8.93 11.74
CA ALA A 114 4.50 9.16 11.56
C ALA A 114 4.08 10.64 11.71
N HIS A 115 4.80 11.42 12.52
CA HIS A 115 4.62 12.87 12.60
C HIS A 115 5.29 13.60 11.43
N GLU A 116 6.55 13.29 11.14
CA GLU A 116 7.33 13.94 10.09
C GLU A 116 6.65 13.85 8.72
N ILE A 117 6.20 12.66 8.32
CA ILE A 117 5.57 12.43 7.01
C ILE A 117 4.26 13.19 6.77
N ARG A 118 3.69 13.79 7.81
CA ARG A 118 2.50 14.65 7.71
C ARG A 118 2.85 16.13 7.51
N THR A 119 4.13 16.47 7.47
CA THR A 119 4.62 17.83 7.23
C THR A 119 4.97 18.01 5.75
N ALA A 120 4.86 19.23 5.22
CA ALA A 120 5.24 19.51 3.83
C ALA A 120 6.72 19.17 3.55
N ARG A 121 7.60 19.33 4.54
CA ARG A 121 9.04 19.08 4.39
C ARG A 121 9.38 17.61 4.15
N TYR A 122 8.69 16.69 4.82
CA TYR A 122 9.01 15.26 4.80
C TYR A 122 7.92 14.38 4.19
N GLY A 123 6.79 14.97 3.78
CA GLY A 123 5.65 14.22 3.26
C GLY A 123 5.71 13.88 1.78
N HIS A 124 6.74 14.36 1.06
CA HIS A 124 6.96 14.01 -0.36
C HIS A 124 5.70 14.14 -1.24
N GLY A 125 4.93 15.23 -1.07
CA GLY A 125 3.67 15.47 -1.81
C GLY A 125 2.45 14.72 -1.27
N LEU A 126 2.63 13.76 -0.37
CA LEU A 126 1.55 13.00 0.27
C LEU A 126 1.20 13.52 1.68
N ASP A 127 1.78 14.62 2.15
CA ASP A 127 1.52 15.18 3.47
C ASP A 127 0.03 15.52 3.67
N GLY A 128 -0.63 16.05 2.63
CA GLY A 128 -2.06 16.35 2.65
C GLY A 128 -2.93 15.11 2.88
N VAL A 129 -2.70 14.05 2.10
CA VAL A 129 -3.45 12.80 2.25
C VAL A 129 -3.11 12.11 3.58
N LEU A 130 -1.85 12.16 4.04
CA LEU A 130 -1.44 11.57 5.31
C LEU A 130 -2.00 12.33 6.53
N ARG A 131 -2.21 13.65 6.44
CA ARG A 131 -2.96 14.41 7.46
C ARG A 131 -4.43 13.97 7.50
N TRP A 132 -5.08 13.87 6.35
CA TRP A 132 -6.46 13.39 6.25
C TRP A 132 -6.61 11.97 6.82
N LEU A 133 -5.61 11.11 6.58
CA LEU A 133 -5.56 9.73 7.07
C LEU A 133 -4.95 9.58 8.47
N SER A 134 -4.71 10.67 9.19
CA SER A 134 -4.12 10.60 10.54
C SER A 134 -4.89 9.72 11.54
N PRO A 135 -6.23 9.58 11.49
CA PRO A 135 -6.93 8.68 12.40
C PRO A 135 -6.49 7.21 12.26
N LYS A 136 -6.08 6.79 11.06
CA LYS A 136 -5.66 5.41 10.77
C LYS A 136 -4.15 5.18 10.76
N LEU A 137 -3.33 6.24 10.81
CA LEU A 137 -1.86 6.18 10.81
C LEU A 137 -1.28 5.97 12.21
N ARG A 138 -0.39 4.99 12.38
CA ARG A 138 0.37 4.75 13.62
C ARG A 138 1.85 4.47 13.34
N GLY A 139 2.73 5.02 14.16
CA GLY A 139 4.15 4.67 14.12
C GLY A 139 4.45 3.46 15.00
N ILE A 140 5.10 2.45 14.46
CA ILE A 140 5.56 1.25 15.15
C ILE A 140 7.06 1.14 14.90
N THR A 141 7.85 1.23 15.97
CA THR A 141 9.30 1.15 15.89
C THR A 141 9.74 -0.22 15.37
N ASN A 142 10.63 -0.23 14.37
CA ASN A 142 11.22 -1.48 13.89
C ASN A 142 11.96 -2.23 15.01
N GLY A 143 11.85 -3.55 14.99
CA GLY A 143 12.62 -4.44 15.86
C GLY A 143 13.81 -5.06 15.14
N VAL A 144 14.73 -5.61 15.92
CA VAL A 144 15.78 -6.51 15.47
C VAL A 144 15.71 -7.79 16.30
N ASP A 145 16.02 -8.93 15.68
CA ASP A 145 16.19 -10.18 16.42
C ASP A 145 17.57 -10.23 17.05
N VAL A 146 17.63 -10.01 18.36
CA VAL A 146 18.87 -9.97 19.12
C VAL A 146 19.53 -11.34 19.31
N HIS A 147 18.82 -12.44 19.05
CA HIS A 147 19.40 -13.79 19.12
C HIS A 147 20.15 -14.15 17.85
N SER A 148 19.63 -13.78 16.68
CA SER A 148 20.34 -13.98 15.40
C SER A 148 21.43 -12.92 15.17
N TRP A 149 21.27 -11.72 15.71
CA TRP A 149 22.26 -10.63 15.66
C TRP A 149 23.10 -10.57 16.94
N ASN A 150 23.75 -11.68 17.28
CA ASN A 150 24.68 -11.80 18.41
C ASN A 150 26.09 -12.20 17.89
N PRO A 151 27.01 -11.24 17.69
CA PRO A 151 28.32 -11.45 17.06
C PRO A 151 29.28 -12.33 17.86
#